data_AF-A0A1F3L2B3-F1
#
_entry.id   AF-A0A1F3L2B3-F1
#
_cell.length_a   1.000
_cell.length_b   1.000
_cell.length_c   1.000
_cell.angle_alpha   90.00
_cell.angle_beta   90.00
_cell.angle_gamma   90.00
#
_symmetry.space_group_name_H-M   'P 1'
#
loop_
_entity.id
_entity.type
_entity.pdbx_description
1 polymer ?
#
loop_
_entity_poly.entity_id
_entity_poly.type
_entity_poly.pdbx_seq_one_letter_code
_entity_poly.pdbx_strand_id
1 'polypeptide(L)'
;MRKKKVFAFIMLIFLAVLLIQCDKNRVFEENKEIPDGVWNRDYKVSFQVDIKDSITPHNIYVNIRNSGSYPYRNIYLFITTTSKGIVVKDTLECLLADEKGKWFGDGLGDLWDHQVSFKKNIRFPHSGIYNFEFEQAMRSENLPMIVDVGLRVEKAR
;
A
#
# COMPACT_ATOMS: atom_id res chain seq x y z
N MET A 1 17.61 28.45 38.35
CA MET A 1 16.73 28.51 37.15
C MET A 1 17.40 28.05 35.85
N ARG A 2 18.66 28.42 35.58
CA ARG A 2 19.38 28.07 34.32
C ARG A 2 19.58 26.56 34.07
N LYS A 3 19.90 25.76 35.10
CA LYS A 3 20.06 24.30 34.99
C LYS A 3 18.75 23.55 34.63
N LYS A 4 17.60 24.03 35.12
CA LYS A 4 16.27 23.45 34.78
C LYS A 4 15.88 23.72 33.32
N LYS A 5 16.24 24.89 32.77
CA LYS A 5 16.03 25.21 31.34
C LYS A 5 16.91 24.36 30.43
N VAL A 6 18.17 24.09 30.82
CA VAL A 6 19.06 23.19 30.08
C VAL A 6 18.55 21.75 30.12
N PHE A 7 18.08 21.27 31.27
CA PHE A 7 17.50 19.92 31.38
C PHE A 7 16.22 19.77 30.54
N ALA A 8 15.33 20.77 30.57
CA ALA A 8 14.14 20.79 29.73
C ALA A 8 14.48 20.82 28.23
N PHE A 9 15.52 21.55 27.84
CA PHE A 9 16.00 21.60 26.46
C PHE A 9 16.59 20.26 25.99
N ILE A 10 17.36 19.59 26.85
CA ILE A 10 17.89 18.23 26.57
C ILE A 10 16.75 17.22 26.45
N MET A 11 15.74 17.29 27.33
CA MET A 11 14.57 16.42 27.27
C MET A 11 13.76 16.65 25.99
N LEU A 12 13.63 17.90 25.54
CA LEU A 12 12.96 18.25 24.29
C LEU A 12 13.71 17.72 23.06
N ILE A 13 15.04 17.82 23.06
CA ILE A 13 15.89 17.24 22.00
C ILE A 13 15.79 15.71 22.00
N PHE A 14 15.81 15.08 23.17
CA PHE A 14 15.65 13.63 23.28
C PHE A 14 14.27 13.17 22.76
N LEU A 15 13.21 13.91 23.08
CA LEU A 15 11.86 13.64 22.57
C LEU A 15 11.77 13.84 21.05
N ALA A 16 12.51 14.81 20.50
CA ALA A 16 12.56 15.05 19.05
C ALA A 16 13.30 13.94 18.29
N VAL A 17 14.35 13.35 18.88
CA VAL A 17 15.09 12.22 18.26
C VAL A 17 14.25 10.94 18.24
N LEU A 18 13.34 10.75 19.20
CA LEU A 18 12.43 9.59 19.23
C LEU A 18 11.39 9.60 18.09
N LEU A 19 11.17 10.74 17.43
CA LEU A 19 10.21 10.84 16.32
C LEU A 19 10.79 10.42 14.96
N ILE A 20 12.07 10.05 14.87
CA ILE A 20 12.70 9.63 13.62
C ILE A 20 12.48 8.13 13.41
N GLN A 21 11.26 7.72 13.09
CA GLN A 21 11.02 6.36 12.59
C GLN A 21 11.36 6.32 11.10
N CYS A 22 12.57 5.87 10.78
CA CYS A 22 13.00 5.66 9.40
C CYS A 22 12.56 4.28 8.94
N ASP A 23 11.64 4.22 7.96
CA ASP A 23 11.28 2.99 7.26
C ASP A 23 12.41 2.58 6.30
N LYS A 24 13.45 1.96 6.85
CA LYS A 24 14.71 1.64 6.13
C LYS A 24 14.53 0.62 5.00
N ASN A 25 13.47 -0.17 5.04
CA ASN A 25 13.26 -1.26 4.09
C ASN A 25 12.41 -0.84 2.90
N ARG A 26 11.68 0.28 3.00
CA ARG A 26 10.83 0.80 1.94
C ARG A 26 11.65 1.17 0.70
N VAL A 27 11.30 0.53 -0.41
CA VAL A 27 11.83 0.82 -1.74
C VAL A 27 10.89 1.76 -2.47
N PHE A 28 9.58 1.53 -2.36
CA PHE A 28 8.54 2.33 -2.98
C PHE A 28 7.27 2.27 -2.14
N GLU A 29 6.53 3.37 -2.07
CA GLU A 29 5.20 3.42 -1.48
C GLU A 29 4.46 4.62 -2.06
N GLU A 30 3.30 4.37 -2.67
CA GLU A 30 2.42 5.40 -3.19
C GLU A 30 0.98 4.92 -3.01
N ASN A 31 0.11 5.82 -2.56
CA ASN A 31 -1.34 5.62 -2.54
C ASN A 31 -1.97 6.68 -3.46
N LYS A 32 -2.91 6.27 -4.29
CA LYS A 32 -3.64 7.13 -5.22
C LYS A 32 -5.11 7.13 -4.87
N GLU A 33 -5.66 8.34 -4.82
CA GLU A 33 -7.08 8.56 -4.58
C GLU A 33 -7.90 8.02 -5.76
N ILE A 34 -9.01 7.37 -5.42
CA ILE A 34 -10.02 6.94 -6.37
C ILE A 34 -11.03 8.09 -6.52
N PRO A 35 -11.25 8.58 -7.76
CA PRO A 35 -12.20 9.66 -8.01
C PRO A 35 -13.57 9.39 -7.39
N ASP A 36 -14.10 10.36 -6.66
CA ASP A 36 -15.42 10.34 -6.01
C ASP A 36 -15.66 9.14 -5.06
N GLY A 37 -14.59 8.42 -4.66
CA GLY A 37 -14.70 7.18 -3.89
C GLY A 37 -15.38 6.03 -4.64
N VAL A 38 -15.45 6.10 -5.98
CA VAL A 38 -16.08 5.08 -6.83
C VAL A 38 -15.08 4.56 -7.84
N TRP A 39 -14.62 3.33 -7.64
CA TRP A 39 -13.68 2.68 -8.53
C TRP A 39 -14.40 2.07 -9.74
N ASN A 40 -14.45 2.82 -10.84
CA ASN A 40 -14.93 2.32 -12.11
C ASN A 40 -13.96 1.25 -12.66
N ARG A 41 -14.49 0.17 -13.25
CA ARG A 41 -13.70 -0.95 -13.81
C ARG A 41 -12.66 -0.49 -14.83
N ASP A 42 -12.99 0.49 -15.66
CA ASP A 42 -12.11 0.98 -16.71
C ASP A 42 -11.06 1.99 -16.18
N TYR A 43 -11.23 2.46 -14.94
CA TYR A 43 -10.24 3.30 -14.28
C TYR A 43 -9.13 2.45 -13.66
N LYS A 44 -7.95 2.48 -14.28
CA LYS A 44 -6.80 1.71 -13.84
C LYS A 44 -5.82 2.56 -13.04
N VAL A 45 -5.39 2.03 -11.89
CA VAL A 45 -4.43 2.72 -11.03
C VAL A 45 -3.03 2.22 -11.36
N SER A 46 -2.18 3.11 -11.87
CA SER A 46 -0.83 2.76 -12.33
C SER A 46 0.27 3.28 -11.42
N PHE A 47 1.30 2.49 -11.17
CA PHE A 47 2.48 2.85 -10.36
C PHE A 47 3.75 2.54 -11.14
N GLN A 48 4.74 3.44 -11.04
CA GLN A 48 6.04 3.25 -11.67
C GLN A 48 7.11 3.08 -10.58
N VAL A 49 7.71 1.89 -10.53
CA VAL A 49 8.68 1.53 -9.50
C VAL A 49 10.06 1.35 -10.11
N ASP A 50 11.05 2.12 -9.64
CA ASP A 50 12.45 1.98 -10.02
C ASP A 50 13.17 1.00 -9.09
N ILE A 51 13.39 -0.23 -9.56
CA ILE A 51 14.11 -1.26 -8.82
C ILE A 51 15.61 -1.16 -9.13
N LYS A 52 16.37 -0.66 -8.16
CA LYS A 52 17.84 -0.53 -8.27
C LYS A 52 18.59 -1.80 -7.88
N ASP A 53 18.06 -2.54 -6.91
CA ASP A 53 18.63 -3.78 -6.37
C ASP A 53 17.76 -4.97 -6.78
N SER A 54 18.27 -5.83 -7.66
CA SER A 54 17.57 -7.04 -8.12
C SER A 54 18.09 -8.32 -7.43
N ILE A 55 19.11 -8.20 -6.58
CA ILE A 55 19.74 -9.34 -5.91
C ILE A 55 19.01 -9.63 -4.60
N THR A 56 18.70 -8.58 -3.83
CA THR A 56 17.97 -8.71 -2.58
C THR A 56 16.51 -9.09 -2.85
N PRO A 57 15.92 -10.04 -2.11
CA PRO A 57 14.49 -10.32 -2.24
C PRO A 57 13.64 -9.16 -1.70
N HIS A 58 12.41 -9.05 -2.20
CA HIS A 58 11.46 -7.99 -1.89
C HIS A 58 10.10 -8.57 -1.51
N ASN A 59 9.35 -7.80 -0.72
CA ASN A 59 7.93 -8.00 -0.48
C ASN A 59 7.14 -6.92 -1.21
N ILE A 60 6.03 -7.32 -1.81
CA ILE A 60 5.09 -6.44 -2.50
C ILE A 60 3.75 -6.54 -1.79
N TYR A 61 3.17 -5.38 -1.49
CA TYR A 61 1.86 -5.25 -0.87
C TYR A 61 0.98 -4.31 -1.67
N VAL A 62 -0.32 -4.56 -1.58
CA VAL A 62 -1.36 -3.67 -2.06
C VAL A 62 -2.00 -3.02 -0.84
N ASN A 63 -2.04 -1.69 -0.83
CA ASN A 63 -2.77 -0.93 0.16
C ASN A 63 -4.17 -0.65 -0.39
N ILE A 64 -5.20 -0.89 0.41
CA ILE A 64 -6.59 -0.51 0.10
C ILE A 64 -7.10 0.32 1.26
N ARG A 65 -7.60 1.51 0.95
CA ARG A 65 -8.40 2.30 1.89
C ARG A 65 -9.86 2.24 1.47
N ASN A 66 -10.72 1.75 2.35
CA ASN A 66 -12.16 1.71 2.13
C ASN A 66 -12.91 2.46 3.25
N SER A 67 -14.12 2.90 2.94
CA SER A 67 -15.05 3.34 3.98
C SER A 67 -15.72 2.14 4.66
N GLY A 68 -16.16 2.29 5.90
CA GLY A 68 -16.93 1.31 6.65
C GLY A 68 -18.29 0.99 6.03
N SER A 69 -18.75 1.80 5.07
CA SER A 69 -19.94 1.53 4.26
C SER A 69 -19.66 0.70 2.99
N TYR A 70 -18.42 0.23 2.79
CA TYR A 70 -18.08 -0.66 1.69
C TYR A 70 -18.92 -1.96 1.76
N PRO A 71 -19.63 -2.35 0.69
CA PRO A 71 -20.66 -3.40 0.80
C PRO A 71 -20.13 -4.84 0.76
N TYR A 72 -18.83 -5.04 0.57
CA TYR A 72 -18.23 -6.37 0.44
C TYR A 72 -17.15 -6.60 1.49
N ARG A 73 -16.94 -7.86 1.86
CA ARG A 73 -15.83 -8.23 2.78
C ARG A 73 -14.47 -8.32 2.08
N ASN A 74 -14.45 -8.26 0.75
CA ASN A 74 -13.28 -8.46 -0.07
C ASN A 74 -13.36 -7.67 -1.37
N ILE A 75 -12.21 -7.44 -1.98
CA ILE A 75 -12.06 -6.91 -3.34
C ILE A 75 -11.09 -7.80 -4.10
N TYR A 76 -11.45 -8.21 -5.32
CA TYR A 76 -10.52 -8.85 -6.25
C TYR A 76 -9.86 -7.80 -7.13
N LEU A 77 -8.57 -7.99 -7.40
CA LEU A 77 -7.78 -7.11 -8.26
C LEU A 77 -7.10 -7.93 -9.35
N PHE A 78 -7.09 -7.40 -10.56
CA PHE A 78 -6.12 -7.78 -11.57
C PHE A 78 -4.90 -6.87 -11.45
N ILE A 79 -3.74 -7.49 -11.32
CA ILE A 79 -2.46 -6.78 -11.20
C ILE A 79 -1.63 -7.12 -12.42
N THR A 80 -1.43 -6.16 -13.30
CA THR A 80 -0.57 -6.29 -14.48
C THR A 80 0.78 -5.64 -14.19
N THR A 81 1.85 -6.43 -14.24
CA THR A 81 3.23 -5.96 -14.08
C THR A 81 3.93 -5.99 -15.43
N THR A 82 4.45 -4.86 -15.89
CA THR A 82 5.18 -4.75 -17.15
C THR A 82 6.59 -4.24 -16.93
N SER A 83 7.59 -4.92 -17.49
CA SER A 83 8.95 -4.42 -17.56
C SER A 83 9.73 -5.03 -18.72
N LYS A 84 10.55 -4.22 -19.41
CA LYS A 84 11.35 -4.62 -20.59
C LYS A 84 10.57 -5.43 -21.64
N GLY A 85 9.30 -5.06 -21.88
CA GLY A 85 8.41 -5.74 -22.83
C GLY A 85 7.80 -7.06 -22.33
N ILE A 86 8.18 -7.53 -21.14
CA ILE A 86 7.56 -8.68 -20.48
C ILE A 86 6.34 -8.19 -19.70
N VAL A 87 5.21 -8.85 -19.89
CA VAL A 87 3.94 -8.57 -19.20
C VAL A 87 3.54 -9.81 -18.40
N VAL A 88 3.26 -9.61 -17.11
CA VAL A 88 2.74 -10.65 -16.21
C VAL A 88 1.43 -10.14 -15.62
N LYS A 89 0.39 -10.98 -15.63
CA LYS A 89 -0.91 -10.68 -15.03
C LYS A 89 -1.17 -11.66 -13.90
N ASP A 90 -1.40 -11.13 -12.71
CA ASP A 90 -1.81 -11.88 -11.52
C ASP A 90 -3.22 -11.45 -11.09
N THR A 91 -3.86 -12.29 -10.27
CA THR A 91 -5.10 -11.95 -9.57
C THR A 91 -4.83 -12.00 -8.07
N LEU A 92 -5.30 -10.99 -7.34
CA LEU A 92 -5.20 -10.92 -5.89
C LEU A 92 -6.60 -10.79 -5.28
N GLU A 93 -6.89 -11.60 -4.29
CA GLU A 93 -8.02 -11.38 -3.39
C GLU A 93 -7.55 -10.60 -2.17
N CYS A 94 -8.11 -9.42 -1.97
CA CYS A 94 -7.92 -8.61 -0.78
C CYS A 94 -9.10 -8.83 0.15
N LEU A 95 -8.94 -9.66 1.18
CA LEU A 95 -9.91 -9.72 2.28
C LEU A 95 -9.80 -8.41 3.08
N LEU A 96 -10.90 -7.68 3.21
CA LEU A 96 -10.98 -6.40 3.91
C LEU A 96 -11.69 -6.54 5.26
N ALA A 97 -12.57 -7.53 5.43
CA ALA A 97 -13.23 -7.83 6.70
C ALA A 97 -13.31 -9.33 6.97
N ASP A 98 -13.47 -9.69 8.24
CA ASP A 98 -13.75 -11.06 8.66
C ASP A 98 -15.21 -11.48 8.37
N GLU A 99 -15.55 -12.73 8.69
CA GLU A 99 -16.90 -13.28 8.46
C GLU A 99 -18.00 -12.61 9.29
N LYS A 100 -17.62 -11.88 10.36
CA LYS A 100 -18.53 -11.13 11.22
C LYS A 100 -18.65 -9.65 10.79
N GLY A 101 -17.97 -9.26 9.70
CA GLY A 101 -17.96 -7.90 9.18
C GLY A 101 -16.99 -6.96 9.92
N LYS A 102 -16.08 -7.49 10.74
CA LYS A 102 -15.04 -6.68 11.36
C LYS A 102 -13.94 -6.40 10.34
N TRP A 103 -13.71 -5.13 10.05
CA TRP A 103 -12.65 -4.67 9.15
C TRP A 103 -11.25 -5.06 9.65
N PHE A 104 -10.38 -5.42 8.72
CA PHE A 104 -8.95 -5.61 8.92
C PHE A 104 -8.19 -4.28 8.77
N GLY A 105 -6.96 -4.24 9.26
CA GLY A 105 -6.11 -3.05 9.19
C GLY A 105 -6.40 -2.03 10.29
N ASP A 106 -5.97 -0.80 10.05
CA ASP A 106 -6.07 0.32 10.99
C ASP A 106 -7.24 1.22 10.60
N GLY A 107 -8.09 1.56 11.58
CA GLY A 107 -9.28 2.38 11.36
C GLY A 107 -9.15 3.79 11.93
N LEU A 108 -9.58 4.80 11.18
CA LEU A 108 -9.75 6.18 11.64
C LEU A 108 -11.13 6.71 11.23
N GLY A 109 -12.03 6.85 12.20
CA GLY A 109 -13.41 7.23 11.92
C GLY A 109 -14.11 6.15 11.09
N ASP A 110 -14.61 6.51 9.91
CA ASP A 110 -15.24 5.58 8.97
C ASP A 110 -14.26 5.02 7.92
N LEU A 111 -12.97 5.37 7.99
CA LEU A 111 -11.98 4.89 7.02
C LEU A 111 -11.15 3.75 7.60
N TRP A 112 -10.84 2.78 6.75
CA TRP A 112 -10.06 1.59 7.08
C TRP A 112 -8.91 1.43 6.10
N ASP A 113 -7.69 1.40 6.61
CA ASP A 113 -6.45 1.22 5.88
C ASP A 113 -5.96 -0.22 6.04
N HIS A 114 -5.94 -0.99 4.94
CA HIS A 114 -5.47 -2.36 4.96
C HIS A 114 -4.35 -2.60 3.96
N GLN A 115 -3.22 -3.12 4.46
CA GLN A 115 -2.11 -3.57 3.65
C GLN A 115 -2.17 -5.08 3.43
N VAL A 116 -2.50 -5.49 2.22
CA VAL A 116 -2.62 -6.88 1.80
C VAL A 116 -1.34 -7.36 1.15
N SER A 117 -0.82 -8.50 1.57
CA SER A 117 0.38 -9.07 0.95
C SER A 117 0.07 -9.67 -0.43
N PHE A 118 0.79 -9.19 -1.45
CA PHE A 118 0.65 -9.69 -2.81
C PHE A 118 1.71 -10.74 -3.15
N LYS A 119 3.00 -10.41 -3.00
CA LYS A 119 4.12 -11.35 -3.21
C LYS A 119 5.14 -11.18 -2.10
N LYS A 120 5.65 -12.28 -1.55
CA LYS A 120 6.68 -12.26 -0.50
C LYS A 120 7.96 -12.89 -0.98
N ASN A 121 9.08 -12.35 -0.52
CA ASN A 121 10.42 -12.90 -0.75
C ASN A 121 10.74 -13.16 -2.24
N ILE A 122 10.31 -12.26 -3.13
CA ILE A 122 10.54 -12.39 -4.58
C ILE A 122 11.79 -11.61 -4.99
N ARG A 123 12.51 -12.11 -5.97
CA ARG A 123 13.58 -11.34 -6.62
C ARG A 123 13.06 -10.78 -7.94
N PHE A 124 13.27 -9.48 -8.14
CA PHE A 124 13.05 -8.88 -9.45
C PHE A 124 14.07 -9.46 -10.43
N PRO A 125 13.67 -9.91 -11.63
CA PRO A 125 14.57 -10.60 -12.56
C PRO A 125 15.71 -9.70 -13.08
N HIS A 126 15.52 -8.37 -13.04
CA HIS A 126 16.54 -7.39 -13.39
C HIS A 126 16.24 -6.04 -12.71
N SER A 127 17.24 -5.17 -12.63
CA SER A 127 17.02 -3.76 -12.27
C SER A 127 16.30 -2.98 -13.38
N GLY A 128 15.69 -1.86 -13.01
CA GLY A 128 15.01 -0.93 -13.91
C GLY A 128 13.56 -0.64 -13.49
N ILE A 129 12.84 -0.04 -14.42
CA ILE A 129 11.47 0.42 -14.22
C ILE A 129 10.46 -0.72 -14.38
N TYR A 130 9.61 -0.91 -13.39
CA TYR A 130 8.45 -1.79 -13.41
C TYR A 130 7.19 -0.94 -13.33
N ASN A 131 6.27 -1.15 -14.28
CA ASN A 131 4.95 -0.54 -14.24
C ASN A 131 3.95 -1.55 -13.69
N PHE A 132 3.28 -1.19 -12.59
CA PHE A 132 2.19 -1.96 -12.02
C PHE A 132 0.88 -1.26 -12.33
N GLU A 133 -0.08 -1.99 -12.90
CA GLU A 133 -1.41 -1.49 -13.21
C GLU A 133 -2.43 -2.34 -12.46
N PHE A 134 -3.23 -1.69 -11.62
CA PHE A 134 -4.28 -2.31 -10.83
C PHE A 134 -5.65 -1.99 -11.42
N GLU A 135 -6.43 -3.04 -11.61
CA GLU A 135 -7.80 -2.99 -12.11
C GLU A 135 -8.69 -3.75 -11.12
N GLN A 136 -9.85 -3.17 -10.76
CA GLN A 136 -10.81 -3.87 -9.93
C GLN A 136 -11.47 -5.01 -10.73
N ALA A 137 -11.46 -6.22 -10.17
CA ALA A 137 -11.97 -7.44 -10.78
C ALA A 137 -13.30 -7.88 -10.15
N MET A 138 -14.11 -6.93 -9.69
CA MET A 138 -15.43 -7.19 -9.12
C MET A 138 -16.51 -7.22 -10.22
N ARG A 139 -17.65 -7.85 -9.91
CA ARG A 139 -18.79 -7.94 -10.84
C ARG A 139 -19.44 -6.58 -11.14
N SER A 140 -19.38 -5.65 -10.20
CA SER A 140 -19.89 -4.28 -10.40
C SER A 140 -18.98 -3.49 -11.34
N GLU A 141 -19.56 -2.71 -12.23
CA GLU A 141 -18.82 -1.76 -13.07
C GLU A 141 -18.29 -0.60 -12.23
N ASN A 142 -19.13 -0.06 -11.34
CA ASN A 142 -18.78 1.00 -10.41
C ASN A 142 -18.70 0.41 -9.01
N LEU A 143 -17.50 0.34 -8.44
CA LEU A 143 -17.27 -0.20 -7.11
C LEU A 143 -17.20 0.95 -6.09
N PRO A 144 -18.25 1.17 -5.27
CA PRO A 144 -18.30 2.33 -4.39
C PRO A 144 -17.42 2.13 -3.16
N MET A 145 -17.16 3.23 -2.44
CA MET A 145 -16.55 3.28 -1.11
C MET A 145 -15.12 2.75 -1.04
N ILE A 146 -14.40 2.78 -2.17
CA ILE A 146 -12.94 2.65 -2.20
C ILE A 146 -12.37 4.04 -2.33
N VAL A 147 -11.55 4.45 -1.36
CA VAL A 147 -11.03 5.82 -1.26
C VAL A 147 -9.64 5.90 -1.86
N ASP A 148 -8.74 5.01 -1.45
CA ASP A 148 -7.36 4.99 -1.95
C ASP A 148 -6.95 3.57 -2.33
N VAL A 149 -6.08 3.49 -3.33
CA VAL A 149 -5.41 2.26 -3.74
C VAL A 149 -3.93 2.54 -3.84
N GLY A 150 -3.10 1.68 -3.27
CA GLY A 150 -1.66 1.88 -3.24
C GLY A 150 -0.84 0.63 -3.44
N LEU A 151 0.42 0.87 -3.78
CA LEU A 151 1.44 -0.15 -3.95
C LEU A 151 2.58 0.17 -2.99
N ARG A 152 3.01 -0.86 -2.24
CA ARG A 152 4.22 -0.81 -1.42
C ARG A 152 5.17 -1.91 -1.86
N VAL A 153 6.43 -1.55 -2.05
CA VAL A 153 7.54 -2.47 -2.26
C VAL A 153 8.60 -2.22 -1.18
N GLU A 154 9.02 -3.27 -0.51
CA GLU A 154 10.07 -3.20 0.50
C GLU A 154 11.06 -4.37 0.35
N LYS A 155 12.27 -4.21 0.88
CA LYS A 155 13.23 -5.31 0.97
C LYS A 155 12.73 -6.36 1.95
N ALA A 156 12.75 -7.63 1.54
CA ALA A 156 12.53 -8.76 2.44
C ALA A 156 13.74 -8.88 3.38
N ARG A 157 13.47 -9.08 4.67
CA ARG A 157 14.52 -9.29 5.68
C ARG A 157 15.06 -10.71 5.63
#